data_AF-A0A6N9NGE3-F1
#
_entry.id   AF-A0A6N9NGE3-F1
#
_cell.length_a   1.000
_cell.length_b   1.000
_cell.length_c   1.000
_cell.angle_alpha   90.00
_cell.angle_beta   90.00
_cell.angle_gamma   90.00
#
_symmetry.space_group_name_H-M   'P 1'
#
loop_
_entity.id
_entity.type
_entity.pdbx_description
1 polymer ?
#
loop_
_entity_poly.entity_id
_entity_poly.type
_entity_poly.pdbx_seq_one_letter_code
_entity_poly.pdbx_strand_id
1 'polypeptide(L)'
;MIVILFSNCEKNDLCKDDELSIARTNHTDSLKIDGYYFGDVNSDSSMPFANIYYLYTNGLFFTSEASDLDKAKAGVITVDVENNVGKQIKGLWGLFRVSNNTIEIERWRSRPNGCETIIYERGEILNDTTFVITVREHRTNGEVKLTETPNSTFSFRPLAEKPDSTNSFVQ
;
A
#
# COMPACT_ATOMS: atom_id res chain seq x y z
N MET A 1 -29.11 38.01 21.51
CA MET A 1 -29.13 36.55 21.68
C MET A 1 -28.69 35.95 20.35
N ILE A 2 -27.43 35.57 20.24
CA ILE A 2 -26.84 35.02 19.01
C ILE A 2 -27.22 33.54 18.95
N VAL A 3 -28.01 33.16 17.96
CA VAL A 3 -28.36 31.77 17.67
C VAL A 3 -27.17 31.18 16.90
N ILE A 4 -26.37 30.37 17.59
CA ILE A 4 -25.32 29.56 16.97
C ILE A 4 -26.00 28.33 16.40
N LEU A 5 -26.15 28.28 15.07
CA LEU A 5 -26.56 27.09 14.35
C LEU A 5 -25.38 26.13 14.32
N PHE A 6 -25.45 25.07 15.11
CA PHE A 6 -24.60 23.89 14.93
C PHE A 6 -25.05 23.18 13.65
N SER A 7 -24.41 23.48 12.53
CA SER A 7 -24.45 22.62 11.35
C SER A 7 -23.68 21.34 11.67
N ASN A 8 -24.39 20.37 12.27
CA ASN A 8 -23.92 19.00 12.32
C ASN A 8 -23.95 18.48 10.88
N CYS A 9 -22.82 18.53 10.19
CA CYS A 9 -22.62 17.83 8.92
C CYS A 9 -22.58 16.33 9.25
N GLU A 10 -23.74 15.69 9.36
CA GLU A 10 -23.80 14.25 9.23
C GLU A 10 -23.27 13.91 7.83
N LYS A 11 -22.09 13.27 7.77
CA LYS A 11 -21.64 12.61 6.56
C LYS A 11 -22.75 11.62 6.20
N ASN A 12 -23.48 11.89 5.12
CA ASN A 12 -24.44 10.94 4.58
C ASN A 12 -23.69 9.61 4.33
N ASP A 13 -24.15 8.56 5.01
CA ASP A 13 -23.65 7.19 5.00
C ASP A 13 -23.95 6.51 3.64
N LEU A 14 -23.49 7.10 2.53
CA LEU A 14 -23.78 6.64 1.17
C LEU A 14 -23.15 5.28 0.87
N CYS A 15 -22.05 4.94 1.55
CA CYS A 15 -21.48 3.60 1.63
C CYS A 15 -20.46 3.53 2.78
N LYS A 16 -20.19 2.32 3.27
CA LYS A 16 -19.18 2.05 4.31
C LYS A 16 -17.88 1.62 3.62
N ASP A 17 -16.75 2.11 4.12
CA ASP A 17 -15.44 1.62 3.73
C ASP A 17 -15.28 0.14 4.13
N ASP A 18 -14.65 -0.65 3.27
CA ASP A 18 -14.23 -1.99 3.64
C ASP A 18 -13.15 -1.92 4.73
N GLU A 19 -13.24 -2.85 5.67
CA GLU A 19 -12.25 -3.03 6.74
C GLU A 19 -11.14 -3.97 6.27
N LEU A 20 -9.91 -3.70 6.70
CA LEU A 20 -8.79 -4.62 6.49
C LEU A 20 -9.03 -5.89 7.31
N SER A 21 -8.89 -7.04 6.66
CA SER A 21 -9.02 -8.37 7.26
C SER A 21 -7.70 -8.91 7.84
N ILE A 22 -6.55 -8.40 7.39
CA ILE A 22 -5.25 -8.73 7.95
C ILE A 22 -5.11 -8.09 9.33
N ALA A 23 -4.81 -8.90 10.35
CA ALA A 23 -4.45 -8.38 11.66
C ALA A 23 -3.06 -7.73 11.62
N ARG A 24 -2.96 -6.54 12.22
CA ARG A 24 -1.69 -5.85 12.41
C ARG A 24 -0.78 -6.70 13.30
N THR A 25 0.36 -7.10 12.78
CA THR A 25 1.35 -7.93 13.49
C THR A 25 2.74 -7.40 13.22
N ASN A 26 3.64 -7.54 14.19
CA ASN A 26 5.02 -7.17 13.96
C ASN A 26 5.66 -8.11 12.94
N HIS A 27 6.41 -7.54 12.00
CA HIS A 27 7.22 -8.28 11.06
C HIS A 27 8.36 -9.00 11.76
N THR A 28 8.70 -10.20 11.29
CA THR A 28 9.82 -11.00 11.77
C THR A 28 10.77 -11.24 10.61
N ASP A 29 11.95 -10.62 10.66
CA ASP A 29 13.22 -10.69 9.88
C ASP A 29 13.32 -11.34 8.47
N SER A 30 12.21 -11.68 7.82
CA SER A 30 12.16 -12.45 6.57
C SER A 30 12.32 -11.58 5.33
N LEU A 31 12.23 -10.26 5.50
CA LEU A 31 12.34 -9.24 4.47
C LEU A 31 13.03 -8.02 5.05
N LYS A 32 13.90 -7.39 4.26
CA LYS A 32 14.47 -6.08 4.60
C LYS A 32 13.40 -5.01 4.62
N ILE A 33 13.51 -4.09 5.57
CA ILE A 33 12.53 -3.02 5.80
C ILE A 33 13.20 -1.65 5.90
N ASP A 34 14.52 -1.54 5.74
CA ASP A 34 15.33 -0.31 5.76
C ASP A 34 15.41 0.35 4.37
N GLY A 35 14.30 0.30 3.63
CA GLY A 35 14.21 0.79 2.26
C GLY A 35 12.82 0.60 1.69
N TYR A 36 12.77 0.37 0.38
CA TYR A 36 11.55 0.10 -0.37
C TYR A 36 11.74 -1.06 -1.32
N TYR A 37 10.63 -1.61 -1.79
CA TYR A 37 10.59 -2.55 -2.89
C TYR A 37 9.99 -1.87 -4.11
N PHE A 38 10.60 -2.09 -5.27
CA PHE A 38 10.03 -1.65 -6.55
C PHE A 38 9.73 -2.85 -7.44
N GLY A 39 8.60 -2.81 -8.14
CA GLY A 39 8.13 -3.92 -8.94
C GLY A 39 6.87 -3.60 -9.73
N ASP A 40 6.23 -4.65 -10.25
CA ASP A 40 4.99 -4.55 -11.05
C ASP A 40 5.13 -3.53 -12.19
N VAL A 41 6.19 -3.74 -12.98
CA VAL A 41 6.64 -2.78 -13.98
C VAL A 41 5.68 -2.73 -15.15
N ASN A 42 5.15 -1.54 -15.43
CA ASN A 42 4.46 -1.28 -16.69
C ASN A 42 5.49 -0.80 -17.71
N SER A 43 5.80 -1.66 -18.68
CA SER A 43 6.74 -1.38 -19.77
C SER A 43 6.08 -0.91 -21.07
N ASP A 44 4.75 -0.81 -21.11
CA ASP A 44 4.01 -0.48 -22.32
C ASP A 44 3.95 1.04 -22.59
N SER A 45 4.44 1.85 -21.65
CA SER A 45 4.60 3.29 -21.80
C SER A 45 5.99 3.68 -22.30
N SER A 46 6.08 4.81 -23.00
CA SER A 46 7.36 5.42 -23.41
C SER A 46 8.25 5.81 -22.22
N MET A 47 7.68 5.85 -21.01
CA MET A 47 8.35 6.08 -19.75
C MET A 47 7.89 4.97 -18.80
N PRO A 48 8.67 3.91 -18.57
CA PRO A 48 8.25 2.79 -17.75
C PRO A 48 8.14 3.18 -16.28
N PHE A 49 7.12 2.66 -15.60
CA PHE A 49 6.88 2.94 -14.18
C PHE A 49 6.88 1.66 -13.35
N ALA A 50 7.26 1.79 -12.08
CA ALA A 50 7.21 0.74 -11.08
C ALA A 50 6.41 1.19 -9.86
N ASN A 51 5.67 0.25 -9.26
CA ASN A 51 5.06 0.45 -7.96
C ASN A 51 6.13 0.41 -6.87
N ILE A 52 5.97 1.25 -5.84
CA ILE A 52 6.92 1.40 -4.73
C ILE A 52 6.24 1.02 -3.42
N TYR A 53 6.76 -0.01 -2.75
CA TYR A 53 6.23 -0.56 -1.50
C TYR A 53 7.19 -0.32 -0.33
N TYR A 54 6.66 0.26 0.73
CA TYR A 54 7.31 0.43 2.02
C TYR A 54 6.70 -0.52 3.03
N LEU A 55 7.58 -1.31 3.65
CA LEU A 55 7.23 -2.24 4.72
C LEU A 55 7.74 -1.70 6.04
N TYR A 56 6.93 -1.76 7.10
CA TYR A 56 7.30 -1.30 8.43
C TYR A 56 7.29 -2.44 9.46
N THR A 57 8.11 -2.31 10.50
CA THR A 57 8.26 -3.33 11.54
C THR A 57 6.94 -3.72 12.22
N ASN A 58 5.97 -2.81 12.27
CA ASN A 58 4.67 -3.01 12.92
C ASN A 58 3.58 -3.55 11.99
N GLY A 59 3.97 -4.17 10.86
CA GLY A 59 3.04 -4.74 9.88
C GLY A 59 2.30 -3.71 9.03
N LEU A 60 2.65 -2.42 9.15
CA LEU A 60 2.09 -1.38 8.32
C LEU A 60 2.67 -1.47 6.91
N PHE A 61 1.82 -1.26 5.91
CA PHE A 61 2.19 -1.15 4.52
C PHE A 61 1.88 0.26 4.02
N PHE A 62 2.78 0.80 3.22
CA PHE A 62 2.54 2.05 2.50
C PHE A 62 3.02 1.89 1.06
N THR A 63 2.23 2.37 0.11
CA THR A 63 2.64 2.48 -1.30
C THR A 63 2.65 3.93 -1.70
N SER A 64 3.62 4.33 -2.51
CA SER A 64 3.53 5.63 -3.18
C SER A 64 2.92 5.49 -4.58
N GLU A 65 2.72 6.62 -5.24
CA GLU A 65 2.38 6.63 -6.66
C GLU A 65 3.49 5.96 -7.48
N ALA A 66 3.13 5.39 -8.62
CA ALA A 66 4.09 4.72 -9.50
C ALA A 66 5.24 5.66 -9.85
N SER A 67 6.46 5.21 -9.59
CA SER A 67 7.68 5.98 -9.89
C SER A 67 8.26 5.56 -11.22
N ASP A 68 8.97 6.49 -11.87
CA ASP A 68 9.83 6.17 -13.00
C ASP A 68 10.77 5.01 -12.63
N LEU A 69 10.81 3.99 -13.49
CA LEU A 69 11.55 2.75 -13.21
C LEU A 69 13.04 3.00 -13.00
N ASP A 70 13.66 3.88 -13.77
CA ASP A 70 15.10 4.13 -13.68
C ASP A 70 15.43 4.94 -12.42
N LYS A 71 14.56 5.87 -12.04
CA LYS A 71 14.66 6.55 -10.74
C LYS A 71 14.49 5.58 -9.56
N ALA A 72 13.51 4.68 -9.65
CA ALA A 72 13.29 3.64 -8.64
C ALA A 72 14.48 2.68 -8.53
N LYS A 73 15.14 2.31 -9.63
CA LYS A 73 16.37 1.52 -9.59
C LYS A 73 17.55 2.31 -9.01
N ALA A 74 17.63 3.61 -9.30
CA ALA A 74 18.72 4.47 -8.86
C ALA A 74 18.62 4.88 -7.37
N GLY A 75 17.47 4.71 -6.73
CA GLY A 75 17.25 5.24 -5.37
C GLY A 75 16.85 6.72 -5.35
N VAL A 76 16.38 7.26 -6.47
CA VAL A 76 16.05 8.69 -6.62
C VAL A 76 14.53 8.85 -6.56
N ILE A 77 13.96 8.54 -5.41
CA ILE A 77 12.52 8.67 -5.14
C ILE A 77 12.26 9.87 -4.23
N THR A 78 11.08 10.47 -4.34
CA THR A 78 10.76 11.72 -3.65
C THR A 78 10.08 11.48 -2.30
N VAL A 79 10.86 11.08 -1.28
CA VAL A 79 10.37 10.78 0.08
C VAL A 79 9.61 11.94 0.72
N ASP A 80 10.00 13.18 0.44
CA ASP A 80 9.30 14.37 0.98
C ASP A 80 7.87 14.51 0.46
N VAL A 81 7.62 14.16 -0.81
CA VAL A 81 6.27 14.19 -1.37
C VAL A 81 5.42 13.10 -0.73
N GLU A 82 6.01 11.93 -0.51
CA GLU A 82 5.33 10.83 0.18
C GLU A 82 4.96 11.21 1.61
N ASN A 83 5.86 11.84 2.36
CA ASN A 83 5.62 12.31 3.73
C ASN A 83 4.56 13.40 3.82
N ASN A 84 4.58 14.38 2.92
CA ASN A 84 3.71 15.55 3.01
C ASN A 84 2.33 15.33 2.37
N VAL A 85 2.26 14.54 1.29
CA VAL A 85 1.04 14.34 0.51
C VAL A 85 0.53 12.91 0.66
N GLY A 86 1.37 11.92 0.35
CA GLY A 86 0.97 10.52 0.30
C GLY A 86 0.40 10.00 1.62
N LYS A 87 0.97 10.43 2.75
CA LYS A 87 0.49 10.04 4.08
C LYS A 87 -0.94 10.46 4.41
N GLN A 88 -1.48 11.46 3.73
CA GLN A 88 -2.86 11.93 3.93
C GLN A 88 -3.87 11.15 3.08
N ILE A 89 -3.41 10.22 2.23
CA ILE A 89 -4.25 9.45 1.31
C ILE A 89 -4.48 8.05 1.88
N LYS A 90 -5.70 7.78 2.35
CA LYS A 90 -6.06 6.48 2.94
C LYS A 90 -5.77 5.29 2.02
N GLY A 91 -6.06 5.42 0.71
CA GLY A 91 -5.81 4.38 -0.30
C GLY A 91 -4.34 3.99 -0.52
N LEU A 92 -3.39 4.73 0.06
CA LEU A 92 -1.96 4.40 0.00
C LEU A 92 -1.49 3.59 1.21
N TRP A 93 -2.34 3.47 2.24
CA TRP A 93 -2.05 2.71 3.45
C TRP A 93 -2.68 1.32 3.41
N GLY A 94 -2.04 0.41 4.14
CA GLY A 94 -2.53 -0.95 4.30
C GLY A 94 -1.79 -1.67 5.41
N LEU A 95 -1.98 -2.97 5.44
CA LEU A 95 -1.28 -3.89 6.31
C LEU A 95 -0.58 -4.96 5.46
N PHE A 96 0.53 -5.46 5.96
CA PHE A 96 1.15 -6.67 5.43
C PHE A 96 1.44 -7.63 6.57
N ARG A 97 1.57 -8.90 6.22
CA ARG A 97 2.12 -9.92 7.10
C ARG A 97 2.97 -10.89 6.30
N VAL A 98 3.91 -11.50 6.99
CA VAL A 98 4.72 -12.59 6.46
C VAL A 98 4.43 -13.84 7.29
N SER A 99 4.16 -14.95 6.60
CA SER A 99 4.01 -16.26 7.22
C SER A 99 4.76 -17.28 6.37
N ASN A 100 5.74 -17.95 6.99
CA ASN A 100 6.68 -18.83 6.31
C ASN A 100 7.41 -18.09 5.17
N ASN A 101 7.09 -18.46 3.93
CA ASN A 101 7.68 -17.92 2.72
C ASN A 101 6.66 -17.14 1.87
N THR A 102 5.57 -16.69 2.50
CA THR A 102 4.47 -15.98 1.86
C THR A 102 4.35 -14.58 2.44
N ILE A 103 4.25 -13.59 1.56
CA ILE A 103 3.83 -12.23 1.90
C ILE A 103 2.36 -12.06 1.51
N GLU A 104 1.59 -11.46 2.42
CA GLU A 104 0.23 -11.01 2.14
C GLU A 104 0.17 -9.51 2.41
N ILE A 105 -0.44 -8.77 1.50
CA ILE A 105 -0.62 -7.32 1.59
C ILE A 105 -2.10 -7.04 1.40
N GLU A 106 -2.63 -6.13 2.20
CA GLU A 106 -4.00 -5.65 2.05
C GLU A 106 -4.00 -4.14 2.21
N ARG A 107 -4.60 -3.44 1.25
CA ARG A 107 -4.65 -1.97 1.25
C ARG A 107 -5.97 -1.47 0.74
N TRP A 108 -6.30 -0.24 1.14
CA TRP A 108 -7.46 0.43 0.59
C TRP A 108 -7.25 0.84 -0.87
N ARG A 109 -8.36 0.96 -1.59
CA ARG A 109 -8.45 1.47 -2.96
C ARG A 109 -9.68 2.35 -3.05
N SER A 110 -9.45 3.63 -3.32
CA SER A 110 -10.51 4.61 -3.42
C SER A 110 -11.38 4.32 -4.64
N ARG A 111 -12.70 4.43 -4.45
CA ARG A 111 -13.67 4.38 -5.54
C ARG A 111 -14.19 5.76 -5.90
N PRO A 112 -14.70 5.94 -7.14
CA PRO A 112 -15.34 7.18 -7.55
C PRO A 112 -16.52 7.61 -6.67
N ASN A 113 -17.20 6.65 -6.01
CA ASN A 113 -18.32 6.94 -5.11
C ASN A 113 -17.88 7.37 -3.70
N GLY A 114 -16.57 7.55 -3.46
CA GLY A 114 -16.02 8.07 -2.21
C GLY A 114 -15.75 7.03 -1.12
N CYS A 115 -16.07 5.75 -1.36
CA CYS A 115 -15.81 4.66 -0.40
C CYS A 115 -14.58 3.86 -0.79
N GLU A 116 -13.92 3.32 0.23
CA GLU A 116 -12.72 2.52 0.07
C GLU A 116 -13.07 1.04 -0.08
N THR A 117 -12.48 0.40 -1.09
CA THR A 117 -12.48 -1.05 -1.27
C THR A 117 -11.12 -1.63 -0.98
N ILE A 118 -10.98 -2.95 -1.01
CA ILE A 118 -9.72 -3.61 -0.71
C ILE A 118 -9.02 -4.13 -1.97
N ILE A 119 -7.72 -3.89 -2.04
CA ILE A 119 -6.79 -4.71 -2.82
C ILE A 119 -6.10 -5.66 -1.86
N TYR A 120 -6.22 -6.96 -2.11
CA TYR A 120 -5.48 -8.00 -1.42
C TYR A 120 -4.46 -8.61 -2.38
N GLU A 121 -3.22 -8.74 -1.95
CA GLU A 121 -2.13 -9.33 -2.72
C GLU A 121 -1.48 -10.45 -1.92
N ARG A 122 -1.11 -11.52 -2.63
CA ARG A 122 -0.37 -12.64 -2.06
C ARG A 122 0.80 -12.98 -2.96
N GLY A 123 1.95 -13.23 -2.34
CA GLY A 123 3.18 -13.53 -3.03
C GLY A 123 4.11 -14.48 -2.31
N GLU A 124 5.14 -14.91 -3.02
CA GLU A 124 6.20 -15.79 -2.52
C GLU A 124 7.48 -15.00 -2.30
N ILE A 125 8.10 -15.18 -1.14
CA ILE A 125 9.39 -14.57 -0.81
C ILE A 125 10.48 -15.46 -1.41
N LEU A 126 11.37 -14.91 -2.24
CA LEU A 126 12.47 -15.68 -2.81
C LEU A 126 13.72 -15.60 -1.93
N ASN A 127 13.91 -14.45 -1.29
CA ASN A 127 14.94 -14.15 -0.30
C ASN A 127 14.57 -12.86 0.44
N ASP A 128 15.41 -12.41 1.36
CA ASP A 128 15.21 -11.21 2.18
C ASP A 128 15.11 -9.89 1.39
N THR A 129 15.45 -9.88 0.10
CA THR A 129 15.44 -8.71 -0.78
C THR A 129 14.51 -8.84 -1.97
N THR A 130 13.82 -9.96 -2.14
CA THR A 130 13.02 -10.24 -3.34
C THR A 130 11.80 -11.09 -3.02
N PHE A 131 10.65 -10.65 -3.51
CA PHE A 131 9.42 -11.45 -3.51
C PHE A 131 8.67 -11.30 -4.84
N VAL A 132 7.74 -12.21 -5.11
CA VAL A 132 6.91 -12.20 -6.32
C VAL A 132 5.44 -12.22 -5.91
N ILE A 133 4.68 -11.22 -6.34
CA ILE A 133 3.22 -11.21 -6.19
C ILE A 133 2.61 -12.08 -7.28
N THR A 134 1.95 -13.15 -6.87
CA THR A 134 1.35 -14.15 -7.78
C THR A 134 -0.16 -14.05 -7.84
N VAL A 135 -0.78 -13.42 -6.83
CA VAL A 135 -2.23 -13.19 -6.77
C VAL A 135 -2.51 -11.76 -6.37
N ARG A 136 -3.44 -11.12 -7.08
CA ARG A 136 -4.03 -9.83 -6.71
C ARG A 136 -5.55 -9.92 -6.82
N GLU A 137 -6.25 -9.58 -5.75
CA GLU A 137 -7.69 -9.61 -5.67
C GLU A 137 -8.24 -8.20 -5.41
N HIS A 138 -9.24 -7.82 -6.20
CA HIS A 138 -10.05 -6.64 -5.93
C HIS A 138 -11.30 -7.08 -5.20
N ARG A 139 -11.39 -6.70 -3.93
CA ARG A 139 -12.49 -7.07 -3.04
C ARG A 139 -13.44 -5.91 -2.84
N THR A 140 -14.71 -6.19 -2.60
CA THR A 140 -15.74 -5.19 -2.33
C THR A 140 -16.76 -5.80 -1.40
N ASN A 141 -16.99 -5.16 -0.26
CA ASN A 141 -17.85 -5.70 0.80
C ASN A 141 -17.38 -7.09 1.24
N GLY A 142 -16.06 -7.29 1.31
CA GLY A 142 -15.43 -8.58 1.64
C GLY A 142 -15.45 -9.64 0.53
N GLU A 143 -16.14 -9.40 -0.59
CA GLU A 143 -16.23 -10.37 -1.69
C GLU A 143 -15.21 -10.08 -2.79
N VAL A 144 -14.56 -11.13 -3.30
CA VAL A 144 -13.67 -11.04 -4.47
C VAL A 144 -14.47 -10.73 -5.73
N LYS A 145 -14.16 -9.62 -6.39
CA LYS A 145 -14.79 -9.17 -7.64
C LYS A 145 -13.94 -9.43 -8.87
N LEU A 146 -12.62 -9.38 -8.71
CA LEU A 146 -11.64 -9.67 -9.75
C LEU A 146 -10.40 -10.30 -9.10
N THR A 147 -9.84 -11.31 -9.78
CA THR A 147 -8.56 -11.94 -9.41
C THR A 147 -7.63 -11.86 -10.61
N GLU A 148 -6.42 -11.39 -10.37
CA GLU A 148 -5.33 -11.28 -11.33
C GLU A 148 -4.16 -12.17 -10.89
N THR A 149 -3.36 -12.64 -11.85
CA THR A 149 -2.16 -13.44 -11.62
C THR A 149 -0.93 -12.75 -12.22
N PRO A 150 -0.51 -11.61 -11.64
CA PRO A 150 0.41 -10.69 -12.32
C PRO A 150 1.84 -11.25 -12.46
N ASN A 151 2.27 -12.15 -11.56
CA ASN A 151 3.65 -12.66 -11.49
C ASN A 151 4.69 -11.53 -11.39
N SER A 152 4.37 -10.48 -10.64
CA SER A 152 5.17 -9.27 -10.53
C SER A 152 6.28 -9.44 -9.51
N THR A 153 7.53 -9.33 -9.95
CA THR A 153 8.71 -9.38 -9.08
C THR A 153 8.96 -8.02 -8.45
N PHE A 154 9.20 -8.00 -7.14
CA PHE A 154 9.55 -6.84 -6.35
C PHE A 154 10.96 -6.97 -5.79
N SER A 155 11.79 -5.97 -6.02
CA SER A 155 13.21 -5.94 -5.64
C SER A 155 13.50 -4.84 -4.64
N PHE A 156 14.29 -5.15 -3.61
CA PHE A 156 14.65 -4.21 -2.55
C PHE A 156 15.67 -3.16 -3.01
N ARG A 157 15.49 -1.94 -2.53
CA ARG A 157 16.46 -0.85 -2.59
C ARG A 157 16.57 -0.18 -1.22
N PRO A 158 17.78 -0.03 -0.65
CA PRO A 158 17.95 0.65 0.63
C PRO A 158 17.66 2.16 0.51
N LEU A 159 17.18 2.75 1.60
CA LEU A 159 17.03 4.19 1.77
C LEU A 159 17.70 4.63 3.06
N ALA A 160 18.28 5.83 3.04
CA ALA A 160 18.78 6.44 4.27
C ALA A 160 17.64 6.75 5.24
N GLU A 161 16.53 7.28 4.72
CA GLU A 161 15.35 7.64 5.48
C GLU A 161 14.10 7.20 4.70
N LYS A 162 13.20 6.49 5.37
CA LYS A 162 11.89 6.12 4.83
C LYS A 162 10.87 7.20 5.18
N PRO A 163 9.72 7.22 4.47
CA PRO A 163 8.56 7.91 4.97
C PRO A 163 8.21 7.47 6.40
N ASP A 164 7.73 8.38 7.23
CA ASP A 164 7.38 8.02 8.60
C ASP A 164 6.07 7.21 8.64
N SER A 165 6.00 6.22 9.53
CA SER A 165 4.86 5.30 9.61
C SER A 165 3.60 5.89 10.28
N THR A 166 3.64 7.14 10.71
CA THR A 166 2.56 7.77 11.50
C THR A 166 1.36 8.08 10.61
N ASN A 167 0.22 7.45 10.85
CA ASN A 167 -1.02 7.73 10.12
C ASN A 167 -2.26 7.58 11.04
N SER A 168 -3.39 8.16 10.63
CA SER A 168 -4.65 8.12 11.39
C SER A 168 -5.63 7.03 10.92
N PHE A 169 -5.28 6.24 9.91
CA PHE A 169 -6.20 5.31 9.24
C PHE A 169 -6.11 3.89 9.78
N VAL A 170 -4.90 3.43 10.10
CA VAL A 170 -4.60 2.12 10.64
C VAL A 170 -4.27 2.26 12.13
N GLN A 171 -5.21 1.88 12.99
CA GLN A 171 -5.02 1.87 14.45
C GLN A 171 -4.58 0.47 14.90
#